data_AF-A0A9D7GZJ7-F1
#
_entry.id   AF-A0A9D7GZJ7-F1
#
_cell.length_a   1.000
_cell.length_b   1.000
_cell.length_c   1.000
_cell.angle_alpha   90.00
_cell.angle_beta   90.00
_cell.angle_gamma   90.00
#
_symmetry.space_group_name_H-M   'P 1'
#
loop_
_entity.id
_entity.type
_entity.pdbx_description
1 polymer ?
#
loop_
_entity_poly.entity_id
_entity_poly.type
_entity_poly.pdbx_seq_one_letter_code
_entity_poly.pdbx_strand_id
1 'polypeptide(L)'
;MKKPSAWSLALSLPFALACQSEPKELPASESAPAPQVDAAAPPVSAQAALEEKAKKELDARKLDYGEALRSAALKLVGDLPTLAEIKDVEANGKASYEKAIDGYLADTRFATQMLRFFRETFRTGGDGKMDFAARFAAMLVVEDRPYTDLFTAKSGTCPTFDAEAGKFTAGDCAQSATAGVLTDAGLMTQYFGNMAFRRARFVQETFACSKFPAEFSSAPIALGGGAYTSPWKIETIAGGPGSKIDFRDTASVLCANCHTTLNHQAPLFATFDEQGALTPSIQVKVPVSGNPTATLTDWLAPGEKYYWRAGGAPVEDLTGLGQRDRQGSQRVVVRHQPLLELRAIARRHRGGARDDP
;
A
#
# COMPACT_ATOMS: atom_id res chain seq x y z
N MET A 1 9.69 -50.83 -45.44
CA MET A 1 8.67 -51.81 -45.86
C MET A 1 8.06 -52.47 -44.62
N LYS A 2 6.73 -52.51 -44.57
CA LYS A 2 5.81 -53.43 -43.84
C LYS A 2 5.81 -53.49 -42.29
N LYS A 3 4.77 -52.84 -41.71
CA LYS A 3 3.88 -53.30 -40.60
C LYS A 3 3.09 -54.58 -41.03
N PRO A 4 2.19 -55.25 -40.24
CA PRO A 4 1.47 -54.93 -38.96
C PRO A 4 1.48 -56.14 -37.96
N SER A 5 0.76 -56.29 -36.82
CA SER A 5 -0.63 -56.02 -36.39
C SER A 5 -0.70 -55.90 -34.85
N ALA A 6 -1.44 -54.95 -34.26
CA ALA A 6 -2.86 -54.95 -33.86
C ALA A 6 -3.21 -55.95 -32.74
N TRP A 7 -3.67 -55.43 -31.59
CA TRP A 7 -4.97 -55.73 -30.99
C TRP A 7 -5.39 -54.51 -30.13
N SER A 8 -6.62 -54.08 -30.37
CA SER A 8 -7.27 -52.92 -29.78
C SER A 8 -8.00 -53.30 -28.50
N LEU A 9 -8.02 -52.41 -27.51
CA LEU A 9 -9.19 -52.24 -26.66
C LEU A 9 -9.29 -50.78 -26.26
N ALA A 10 -10.43 -50.21 -26.66
CA ALA A 10 -10.83 -48.84 -26.49
C ALA A 10 -11.25 -48.57 -25.05
N LEU A 11 -10.94 -47.38 -24.55
CA LEU A 11 -11.79 -46.72 -23.56
C LEU A 11 -11.69 -45.20 -23.78
N SER A 12 -12.62 -44.70 -24.58
CA SER A 12 -13.03 -43.30 -24.61
C SER A 12 -14.54 -43.30 -24.41
N LEU A 13 -15.02 -42.67 -23.33
CA LEU A 13 -16.32 -41.98 -23.18
C LEU A 13 -16.40 -41.36 -21.76
N PRO A 14 -17.36 -40.46 -21.45
CA PRO A 14 -17.05 -39.07 -21.12
C PRO A 14 -17.53 -38.69 -19.72
N PHE A 15 -16.97 -37.62 -19.15
CA PHE A 15 -17.63 -36.89 -18.06
C PHE A 15 -18.27 -35.63 -18.63
N ALA A 16 -19.48 -35.80 -19.14
CA ALA A 16 -20.49 -34.75 -19.15
C ALA A 16 -21.54 -35.17 -18.11
N LEU A 17 -21.60 -34.47 -16.98
CA LEU A 17 -22.85 -34.33 -16.23
C LEU A 17 -23.22 -32.85 -16.27
N ALA A 18 -24.35 -32.62 -16.91
CA ALA A 18 -24.93 -31.34 -17.21
C ALA A 18 -25.62 -30.73 -15.99
N CYS A 19 -25.60 -29.40 -15.93
CA CYS A 19 -26.80 -28.62 -15.68
C CYS A 19 -26.91 -27.56 -16.78
N GLN A 20 -27.20 -28.03 -17.99
CA GLN A 20 -28.05 -27.28 -18.92
C GLN A 20 -29.48 -27.69 -18.58
N SER A 21 -30.32 -26.72 -18.24
CA SER A 21 -31.76 -26.84 -18.40
C SER A 21 -32.17 -25.77 -19.41
N GLU A 22 -32.96 -26.21 -20.40
CA GLU A 22 -33.51 -25.42 -21.48
C GLU A 22 -34.39 -24.26 -20.96
N PRO A 23 -34.57 -23.18 -21.73
CA PRO A 23 -35.50 -22.11 -21.38
C PRO A 23 -36.92 -22.63 -21.61
N LYS A 24 -37.55 -23.12 -20.55
CA LYS A 24 -39.00 -23.28 -20.52
C LYS A 24 -39.58 -21.87 -20.39
N GLU A 25 -40.38 -21.44 -21.37
CA GLU A 25 -41.18 -20.22 -21.29
C GLU A 25 -41.90 -20.19 -19.94
N LEU A 26 -41.47 -19.28 -19.08
CA LEU A 26 -42.18 -18.96 -17.85
C LEU A 26 -43.46 -18.23 -18.25
N PRO A 27 -44.63 -18.58 -17.68
CA PRO A 27 -45.84 -17.81 -17.87
C PRO A 27 -45.57 -16.37 -17.45
N ALA A 28 -46.13 -15.42 -18.19
CA ALA A 28 -46.04 -14.00 -17.88
C ALA A 28 -46.37 -13.78 -16.40
N SER A 29 -45.33 -13.60 -15.59
CA SER A 29 -45.44 -13.13 -14.23
C SER A 29 -45.94 -11.71 -14.33
N GLU A 30 -47.15 -11.47 -13.84
CA GLU A 30 -47.59 -10.13 -13.49
C GLU A 30 -46.44 -9.43 -12.76
N SER A 31 -46.10 -8.25 -13.24
CA SER A 31 -45.12 -7.37 -12.63
C SER A 31 -45.64 -6.94 -11.26
N ALA A 32 -45.30 -7.71 -10.23
CA ALA A 32 -45.32 -7.22 -8.88
C ALA A 32 -44.24 -6.11 -8.77
N PRO A 33 -44.58 -4.92 -8.24
CA PRO A 33 -43.62 -3.85 -8.10
C PRO A 33 -42.46 -4.29 -7.21
N ALA A 34 -41.24 -3.94 -7.62
CA ALA A 34 -40.04 -4.13 -6.82
C ALA A 34 -40.25 -3.55 -5.41
N PRO A 35 -39.80 -4.24 -4.34
CA PRO A 35 -39.80 -3.62 -3.02
C PRO A 35 -38.89 -2.40 -3.09
N GLN A 36 -39.49 -1.22 -2.91
CA GLN A 36 -38.77 0.01 -2.66
C GLN A 36 -37.92 -0.21 -1.41
N VAL A 37 -36.61 -0.37 -1.59
CA VAL A 37 -35.64 -0.22 -0.51
C VAL A 37 -35.51 1.26 -0.25
N ASP A 38 -36.45 1.79 0.53
CA ASP A 38 -36.24 3.01 1.30
C ASP A 38 -35.20 2.68 2.38
N ALA A 39 -33.92 2.71 2.00
CA ALA A 39 -32.81 2.67 2.94
C ALA A 39 -32.73 4.04 3.65
N ALA A 40 -33.73 4.33 4.48
CA ALA A 40 -33.59 5.35 5.51
C ALA A 40 -32.38 4.96 6.36
N ALA A 41 -31.43 5.89 6.52
CA ALA A 41 -30.34 5.72 7.47
C ALA A 41 -30.91 5.27 8.82
N PRO A 42 -30.30 4.27 9.49
CA PRO A 42 -30.82 3.80 10.77
C PRO A 42 -30.99 5.00 11.71
N PRO A 43 -32.07 5.06 12.49
CA PRO A 43 -32.28 6.16 13.43
C PRO A 43 -31.05 6.28 14.32
N VAL A 44 -30.63 7.51 14.62
CA VAL A 44 -29.40 7.84 15.38
C VAL A 44 -29.26 7.02 16.67
N SER A 45 -30.38 6.61 17.28
CA SER A 45 -30.42 5.72 18.45
C SER A 45 -29.93 4.29 18.19
N ALA A 46 -30.15 3.73 17.00
CA ALA A 46 -29.69 2.40 16.62
C ALA A 46 -28.18 2.37 16.33
N GLN A 47 -27.63 3.45 15.76
CA GLN A 47 -26.18 3.62 15.62
C GLN A 47 -25.50 3.76 16.98
N ALA A 48 -26.05 4.60 17.87
CA ALA A 48 -25.52 4.75 19.22
C ALA A 48 -25.53 3.41 20.01
N ALA A 49 -26.59 2.61 19.88
CA ALA A 49 -26.66 1.29 20.53
C ALA A 49 -25.63 0.29 19.96
N LEU A 50 -25.37 0.32 18.65
CA LEU A 50 -24.34 -0.50 18.01
C LEU A 50 -22.93 -0.06 18.45
N GLU A 51 -22.68 1.24 18.54
CA GLU A 51 -21.41 1.79 19.02
C GLU A 51 -21.17 1.44 20.50
N GLU A 52 -22.19 1.53 21.35
CA GLU A 52 -22.09 1.15 22.76
C GLU A 52 -21.83 -0.35 22.92
N LYS A 53 -22.49 -1.19 22.11
CA LYS A 53 -22.23 -2.63 22.07
C LYS A 53 -20.81 -2.93 21.61
N ALA A 54 -20.36 -2.33 20.50
CA ALA A 54 -19.00 -2.50 19.99
C ALA A 54 -17.95 -2.06 21.02
N LYS A 55 -18.20 -0.94 21.72
CA LYS A 55 -17.35 -0.48 22.80
C LYS A 55 -17.26 -1.50 23.95
N LYS A 56 -18.40 -2.01 24.43
CA LYS A 56 -18.41 -3.06 25.47
C LYS A 56 -17.65 -4.32 25.05
N GLU A 57 -17.76 -4.74 23.80
CA GLU A 57 -17.02 -5.88 23.25
C GLU A 57 -15.50 -5.59 23.16
N LEU A 58 -15.12 -4.38 22.73
CA LEU A 58 -13.71 -3.95 22.68
C LEU A 58 -13.08 -3.84 24.07
N ASP A 59 -13.84 -3.36 25.06
CA ASP A 59 -13.42 -3.23 26.45
C ASP A 59 -13.32 -4.58 27.17
N ALA A 60 -14.06 -5.60 26.70
CA ALA A 60 -14.00 -6.97 27.23
C ALA A 60 -12.81 -7.81 26.73
N ARG A 61 -11.97 -7.28 25.83
CA ARG A 61 -10.81 -7.99 25.29
C ARG A 61 -9.81 -8.31 26.40
N LYS A 62 -9.45 -9.59 26.51
CA LYS A 62 -8.42 -10.07 27.42
C LYS A 62 -7.09 -10.18 26.69
N LEU A 63 -6.01 -9.89 27.40
CA LEU A 63 -4.66 -10.10 26.88
C LEU A 63 -4.34 -11.60 26.90
N ASP A 64 -4.18 -12.19 25.72
CA ASP A 64 -3.82 -13.60 25.54
C ASP A 64 -2.45 -13.71 24.87
N TYR A 65 -1.44 -14.07 25.66
CA TYR A 65 -0.07 -14.24 25.16
C TYR A 65 0.10 -15.48 24.28
N GLY A 66 -0.74 -16.51 24.43
CA GLY A 66 -0.71 -17.70 23.58
C GLY A 66 -1.21 -17.40 22.17
N GLU A 67 -2.31 -16.65 22.06
CA GLU A 67 -2.81 -16.15 20.76
C GLU A 67 -1.82 -15.17 20.12
N ALA A 68 -1.26 -14.25 20.92
CA ALA A 68 -0.24 -13.33 20.46
C ALA A 68 1.01 -14.06 19.95
N LEU A 69 1.45 -15.13 20.63
CA LEU A 69 2.61 -15.94 20.23
C LEU A 69 2.39 -16.59 18.86
N ARG A 70 1.23 -17.22 18.63
CA ARG A 70 0.87 -17.83 17.34
C ARG A 70 0.90 -16.82 16.21
N SER A 71 0.28 -15.65 16.44
CA SER A 71 0.27 -14.56 15.48
C SER A 71 1.67 -14.03 15.19
N ALA A 72 2.52 -13.91 16.21
CA ALA A 72 3.87 -13.42 16.06
C ALA A 72 4.79 -14.41 15.33
N ALA A 73 4.77 -15.69 15.70
CA ALA A 73 5.61 -16.71 15.06
C ALA A 73 5.32 -16.79 13.55
N LEU A 74 4.04 -16.80 13.15
CA LEU A 74 3.66 -16.81 11.74
C LEU A 74 4.12 -15.55 11.00
N LYS A 75 4.05 -14.37 11.61
CA LYS A 75 4.44 -13.11 10.96
C LYS A 75 5.94 -12.87 10.95
N LEU A 76 6.66 -13.35 11.97
CA LEU A 76 8.08 -13.08 12.15
C LEU A 76 8.95 -14.16 11.53
N VAL A 77 8.56 -15.44 11.59
CA VAL A 77 9.36 -16.54 11.03
C VAL A 77 8.61 -17.40 10.01
N GLY A 78 7.28 -17.30 9.94
CA GLY A 78 6.46 -18.04 8.98
C GLY A 78 5.99 -19.41 9.46
N ASP A 79 6.31 -19.78 10.71
CA ASP A 79 6.01 -21.08 11.29
C ASP A 79 5.17 -20.95 12.56
N LEU A 80 4.51 -22.04 12.95
CA LEU A 80 3.79 -22.12 14.21
C LEU A 80 4.77 -22.21 15.39
N PRO A 81 4.40 -21.68 16.57
CA PRO A 81 5.20 -21.88 17.78
C PRO A 81 5.33 -23.35 18.13
N THR A 82 6.47 -23.73 18.66
CA THR A 82 6.72 -25.08 19.17
C THR A 82 5.88 -25.35 20.43
N LEU A 83 5.63 -26.62 20.73
CA LEU A 83 4.94 -27.01 21.96
C LEU A 83 5.67 -26.53 23.22
N ALA A 84 7.00 -26.45 23.18
CA ALA A 84 7.80 -25.96 24.30
C ALA A 84 7.55 -24.46 24.55
N GLU A 85 7.54 -23.64 23.50
CA GLU A 85 7.25 -22.20 23.60
C GLU A 85 5.82 -21.95 24.08
N ILE A 86 4.84 -22.74 23.60
CA ILE A 86 3.44 -22.63 24.04
C ILE A 86 3.34 -22.88 25.55
N LYS A 87 3.92 -24.00 26.04
CA LYS A 87 3.90 -24.33 27.46
C LYS A 87 4.64 -23.31 28.32
N ASP A 88 5.74 -22.75 27.81
CA ASP A 88 6.51 -21.74 28.52
C ASP A 88 5.71 -20.44 28.66
N VAL A 89 5.02 -20.00 27.61
CA VAL A 89 4.14 -18.82 27.66
C VAL A 89 2.90 -19.06 28.53
N GLU A 90 2.34 -20.27 28.53
CA GLU A 90 1.24 -20.61 29.45
C GLU A 90 1.66 -20.53 30.92
N ALA A 91 2.89 -20.96 31.24
CA ALA A 91 3.41 -20.95 32.60
C ALA A 91 3.88 -19.55 33.04
N ASN A 92 4.53 -18.80 32.16
CA ASN A 92 5.30 -17.60 32.50
C ASN A 92 4.77 -16.31 31.86
N GLY A 93 3.72 -16.39 31.03
CA GLY A 93 3.03 -15.26 30.43
C GLY A 93 3.95 -14.34 29.63
N LYS A 94 3.90 -13.04 29.98
CA LYS A 94 4.57 -11.95 29.25
C LYS A 94 6.07 -12.18 29.04
N ALA A 95 6.79 -12.59 30.09
CA ALA A 95 8.25 -12.68 30.05
C ALA A 95 8.73 -13.72 29.02
N SER A 96 8.07 -14.89 28.98
CA SER A 96 8.37 -15.91 27.98
C SER A 96 7.91 -15.52 26.58
N TYR A 97 6.81 -14.77 26.46
CA TYR A 97 6.40 -14.21 25.17
C TYR A 97 7.45 -13.26 24.60
N GLU A 98 7.90 -12.27 25.39
CA GLU A 98 8.92 -11.30 24.95
C GLU A 98 10.24 -11.99 24.57
N LYS A 99 10.65 -13.00 25.34
CA LYS A 99 11.81 -13.84 25.01
C LYS A 99 11.65 -14.58 23.68
N ALA A 100 10.47 -15.13 23.41
CA ALA A 100 10.19 -15.81 22.13
C ALA A 100 10.23 -14.82 20.95
N ILE A 101 9.69 -13.61 21.11
CA ILE A 101 9.79 -12.54 20.10
C ILE A 101 11.25 -12.21 19.80
N ASP A 102 12.08 -12.03 20.82
CA ASP A 102 13.51 -11.78 20.62
C ASP A 102 14.20 -12.90 19.84
N GLY A 103 13.85 -14.16 20.13
CA GLY A 103 14.30 -15.33 19.37
C GLY A 103 13.89 -15.27 17.91
N TYR A 104 12.61 -14.99 17.62
CA TYR A 104 12.10 -14.87 16.26
C TYR A 104 12.74 -13.71 15.48
N LEU A 105 13.00 -12.58 16.12
CA LEU A 105 13.67 -11.44 15.48
C LEU A 105 15.15 -11.68 15.18
N ALA A 106 15.79 -12.62 15.89
CA ALA A 106 17.17 -13.03 15.66
C ALA A 106 17.30 -14.20 14.68
N ASP A 107 16.20 -14.87 14.36
CA ASP A 107 16.15 -15.99 13.43
C ASP A 107 16.39 -15.53 11.98
N THR A 108 17.15 -16.31 11.20
CA THR A 108 17.45 -15.97 9.79
C THR A 108 16.20 -15.92 8.93
N ARG A 109 15.14 -16.66 9.28
CA ARG A 109 13.84 -16.62 8.60
C ARG A 109 13.14 -15.27 8.70
N PHE A 110 13.47 -14.44 9.71
CA PHE A 110 12.90 -13.10 9.84
C PHE A 110 13.18 -12.23 8.62
N ALA A 111 14.39 -12.30 8.07
CA ALA A 111 14.74 -11.55 6.88
C ALA A 111 13.88 -11.98 5.66
N THR A 112 13.63 -13.28 5.53
CA THR A 112 12.76 -13.83 4.47
C THR A 112 11.31 -13.39 4.65
N GLN A 113 10.78 -13.35 5.88
CA GLN A 113 9.43 -12.85 6.14
C GLN A 113 9.30 -11.35 5.84
N MET A 114 10.30 -10.54 6.21
CA MET A 114 10.28 -9.12 5.88
C MET A 114 10.34 -8.89 4.37
N LEU A 115 11.16 -9.65 3.64
CA LEU A 115 11.19 -9.58 2.18
C LEU A 115 9.84 -9.95 1.57
N ARG A 116 9.19 -11.03 2.05
CA ARG A 116 7.85 -11.42 1.60
C ARG A 116 6.82 -10.32 1.87
N PHE A 117 6.80 -9.79 3.09
CA PHE A 117 5.90 -8.72 3.47
C PHE A 117 6.02 -7.50 2.54
N PHE A 118 7.25 -7.06 2.26
CA PHE A 118 7.44 -5.90 1.37
C PHE A 118 7.16 -6.21 -0.10
N ARG A 119 7.43 -7.43 -0.58
CA ARG A 119 7.01 -7.87 -1.93
C ARG A 119 5.50 -7.80 -2.07
N GLU A 120 4.76 -8.30 -1.09
CA GLU A 120 3.29 -8.25 -1.09
C GLU A 120 2.78 -6.80 -0.98
N THR A 121 3.38 -6.00 -0.09
CA THR A 121 3.02 -4.59 0.14
C THR A 121 3.24 -3.74 -1.11
N PHE A 122 4.40 -3.89 -1.75
CA PHE A 122 4.77 -3.13 -2.95
C PHE A 122 4.21 -3.75 -4.23
N ARG A 123 3.69 -4.98 -4.17
CA ARG A 123 3.25 -5.78 -5.33
C ARG A 123 4.38 -5.97 -6.33
N THR A 124 5.55 -6.24 -5.79
CA THR A 124 6.82 -6.43 -6.51
C THR A 124 7.40 -7.80 -6.18
N GLY A 125 8.44 -8.24 -6.87
CA GLY A 125 9.04 -9.56 -6.66
C GLY A 125 9.74 -10.11 -7.90
N GLY A 126 10.27 -11.32 -7.76
CA GLY A 126 11.04 -11.99 -8.81
C GLY A 126 12.51 -11.56 -8.80
N ASP A 127 13.12 -11.52 -9.98
CA ASP A 127 14.54 -11.22 -10.15
C ASP A 127 14.81 -9.81 -10.66
N GLY A 128 16.00 -9.30 -10.36
CA GLY A 128 16.50 -8.01 -10.85
C GLY A 128 15.70 -6.81 -10.32
N LYS A 129 15.45 -5.83 -11.21
CA LYS A 129 14.91 -4.52 -10.83
C LYS A 129 13.55 -4.57 -10.14
N MET A 130 12.74 -5.57 -10.44
CA MET A 130 11.41 -5.73 -9.87
C MET A 130 11.44 -6.15 -8.40
N ASP A 131 12.60 -6.39 -7.79
CA ASP A 131 12.69 -6.85 -6.40
C ASP A 131 13.49 -5.90 -5.50
N PHE A 132 14.18 -4.90 -6.08
CA PHE A 132 15.09 -4.02 -5.34
C PHE A 132 14.40 -3.19 -4.26
N ALA A 133 13.29 -2.53 -4.56
CA ALA A 133 12.55 -1.78 -3.55
C ALA A 133 12.12 -2.63 -2.34
N ALA A 134 11.61 -3.84 -2.58
CA ALA A 134 11.16 -4.73 -1.51
C ALA A 134 12.34 -5.23 -0.67
N ARG A 135 13.46 -5.60 -1.31
CA ARG A 135 14.70 -5.96 -0.60
C ARG A 135 15.25 -4.78 0.20
N PHE A 136 15.25 -3.59 -0.38
CA PHE A 136 15.72 -2.40 0.31
C PHE A 136 14.88 -2.10 1.56
N ALA A 137 13.55 -2.11 1.44
CA ALA A 137 12.66 -1.91 2.58
C ALA A 137 12.83 -2.98 3.66
N ALA A 138 12.95 -4.26 3.25
CA ALA A 138 13.21 -5.36 4.17
C ALA A 138 14.56 -5.22 4.88
N MET A 139 15.62 -4.88 4.14
CA MET A 139 16.96 -4.63 4.66
C MET A 139 16.95 -3.51 5.71
N LEU A 140 16.27 -2.39 5.44
CA LEU A 140 16.15 -1.30 6.40
C LEU A 140 15.54 -1.78 7.72
N VAL A 141 14.47 -2.58 7.65
CA VAL A 141 13.85 -3.14 8.86
C VAL A 141 14.78 -4.13 9.55
N VAL A 142 15.34 -5.10 8.83
CA VAL A 142 16.18 -6.17 9.40
C VAL A 142 17.41 -5.60 10.08
N GLU A 143 18.09 -4.65 9.44
CA GLU A 143 19.31 -3.98 9.92
C GLU A 143 19.04 -2.81 10.87
N ASP A 144 17.78 -2.57 11.26
CA ASP A 144 17.38 -1.50 12.18
C ASP A 144 17.76 -0.08 11.72
N ARG A 145 17.73 0.13 10.41
CA ARG A 145 18.01 1.44 9.80
C ARG A 145 16.79 2.37 9.88
N PRO A 146 17.00 3.70 9.79
CA PRO A 146 15.90 4.64 9.76
C PRO A 146 14.92 4.35 8.63
N TYR A 147 13.62 4.20 8.93
CA TYR A 147 12.58 3.99 7.91
C TYR A 147 12.52 5.14 6.88
N THR A 148 12.96 6.34 7.27
CA THR A 148 13.08 7.51 6.39
C THR A 148 14.04 7.29 5.22
N ASP A 149 14.95 6.32 5.32
CA ASP A 149 15.86 5.96 4.23
C ASP A 149 15.08 5.44 3.01
N LEU A 150 13.86 4.94 3.18
CA LEU A 150 12.96 4.60 2.07
C LEU A 150 12.75 5.76 1.11
N PHE A 151 12.84 7.01 1.56
CA PHE A 151 12.57 8.19 0.72
C PHE A 151 13.78 9.10 0.53
N THR A 152 14.87 8.85 1.26
CA THR A 152 16.00 9.77 1.35
C THR A 152 17.35 9.13 1.09
N ALA A 153 17.44 7.79 1.06
CA ALA A 153 18.68 7.11 0.74
C ALA A 153 19.11 7.42 -0.70
N LYS A 154 20.39 7.77 -0.84
CA LYS A 154 21.02 8.09 -2.13
C LYS A 154 21.83 6.92 -2.70
N SER A 155 22.09 5.90 -1.88
CA SER A 155 22.88 4.71 -2.22
C SER A 155 22.40 3.50 -1.41
N GLY A 156 22.84 2.31 -1.80
CA GLY A 156 22.49 1.03 -1.21
C GLY A 156 21.03 0.61 -1.45
N THR A 157 20.37 1.21 -2.45
CA THR A 157 18.92 1.03 -2.70
C THR A 157 18.59 -0.16 -3.60
N CYS A 158 19.59 -0.84 -4.15
CA CYS A 158 19.45 -2.05 -4.96
C CYS A 158 20.20 -3.23 -4.33
N PRO A 159 19.86 -3.66 -3.10
CA PRO A 159 20.57 -4.74 -2.44
C PRO A 159 20.27 -6.12 -3.05
N THR A 160 21.18 -7.06 -2.82
CA THR A 160 20.95 -8.50 -3.02
C THR A 160 20.54 -9.17 -1.71
N PHE A 161 19.93 -10.34 -1.80
CA PHE A 161 19.49 -11.13 -0.65
C PHE A 161 19.94 -12.58 -0.80
N ASP A 162 20.64 -13.08 0.20
CA ASP A 162 20.98 -14.49 0.39
C ASP A 162 19.93 -15.11 1.33
N ALA A 163 19.08 -15.98 0.77
CA ALA A 163 17.99 -16.60 1.50
C ALA A 163 18.46 -17.68 2.49
N GLU A 164 19.59 -18.34 2.24
CA GLU A 164 20.14 -19.34 3.15
C GLU A 164 20.76 -18.67 4.37
N ALA A 165 21.54 -17.59 4.14
CA ALA A 165 22.15 -16.82 5.22
C ALA A 165 21.20 -15.83 5.90
N GLY A 166 20.02 -15.57 5.31
CA GLY A 166 19.11 -14.51 5.77
C GLY A 166 19.73 -13.12 5.73
N LYS A 167 20.64 -12.88 4.76
CA LYS A 167 21.53 -11.71 4.75
C LYS A 167 21.31 -10.83 3.53
N PHE A 168 21.23 -9.52 3.76
CA PHE A 168 21.26 -8.53 2.68
C PHE A 168 22.69 -8.07 2.41
N THR A 169 22.97 -7.77 1.14
CA THR A 169 24.21 -7.08 0.74
C THR A 169 23.81 -5.82 0.00
N ALA A 170 24.24 -4.66 0.52
CA ALA A 170 23.95 -3.37 -0.09
C ALA A 170 24.52 -3.29 -1.52
N GLY A 171 23.75 -2.67 -2.41
CA GLY A 171 24.13 -2.44 -3.80
C GLY A 171 23.46 -1.19 -4.33
N ASP A 172 24.07 -0.56 -5.34
CA ASP A 172 23.56 0.65 -5.96
C ASP A 172 22.82 0.34 -7.26
N CYS A 173 21.77 1.11 -7.53
CA CYS A 173 21.05 1.07 -8.78
C CYS A 173 21.85 1.81 -9.86
N ALA A 174 21.74 1.41 -11.13
CA ALA A 174 22.47 2.05 -12.23
C ALA A 174 22.03 3.50 -12.56
N GLN A 175 21.02 4.03 -11.87
CA GLN A 175 20.47 5.37 -12.08
C GLN A 175 21.21 6.44 -11.26
N SER A 176 21.35 7.64 -11.83
CA SER A 176 22.22 8.70 -11.30
C SER A 176 21.62 9.54 -10.17
N ALA A 177 20.31 9.53 -9.99
CA ALA A 177 19.61 10.23 -8.90
C ALA A 177 18.69 9.26 -8.16
N THR A 178 18.91 9.14 -6.85
CA THR A 178 18.20 8.19 -5.99
C THR A 178 17.58 8.89 -4.79
N ALA A 179 16.29 8.64 -4.57
CA ALA A 179 15.52 9.02 -3.39
C ALA A 179 14.81 7.76 -2.84
N GLY A 180 15.61 6.79 -2.42
CA GLY A 180 15.14 5.47 -1.97
C GLY A 180 14.20 4.80 -2.98
N VAL A 181 13.02 4.38 -2.51
CA VAL A 181 11.99 3.70 -3.30
C VAL A 181 11.23 4.64 -4.25
N LEU A 182 11.30 5.97 -4.06
CA LEU A 182 10.62 6.94 -4.93
C LEU A 182 11.23 7.00 -6.33
N THR A 183 12.47 6.53 -6.46
CA THR A 183 13.21 6.45 -7.73
C THR A 183 13.45 5.02 -8.16
N ASP A 184 12.97 4.00 -7.43
CA ASP A 184 13.25 2.60 -7.77
C ASP A 184 12.63 2.21 -9.13
N ALA A 185 13.45 1.76 -10.07
CA ALA A 185 13.01 1.46 -11.43
C ALA A 185 11.97 0.32 -11.48
N GLY A 186 12.02 -0.65 -10.56
CA GLY A 186 11.03 -1.71 -10.45
C GLY A 186 9.65 -1.17 -10.06
N LEU A 187 9.60 -0.33 -9.03
CA LEU A 187 8.37 0.35 -8.61
C LEU A 187 7.84 1.31 -9.67
N MET A 188 8.73 2.09 -10.30
CA MET A 188 8.32 3.00 -11.36
C MET A 188 7.75 2.23 -12.56
N THR A 189 8.27 1.05 -12.87
CA THR A 189 7.70 0.12 -13.86
C THR A 189 6.34 -0.41 -13.39
N GLN A 190 6.28 -0.99 -12.19
CA GLN A 190 5.09 -1.66 -11.64
C GLN A 190 3.86 -0.76 -11.59
N TYR A 191 4.09 0.50 -11.27
CA TYR A 191 3.05 1.51 -11.14
C TYR A 191 2.99 2.47 -12.34
N PHE A 192 3.57 2.10 -13.50
CA PHE A 192 3.38 2.88 -14.71
C PHE A 192 1.89 3.01 -15.08
N GLY A 193 1.51 4.19 -15.55
CA GLY A 193 0.14 4.50 -15.93
C GLY A 193 -0.01 5.94 -16.37
N ASN A 194 -1.16 6.22 -16.97
CA ASN A 194 -1.50 7.56 -17.46
C ASN A 194 -1.36 8.60 -16.35
N MET A 195 -0.77 9.74 -16.72
CA MET A 195 -0.53 10.87 -15.85
C MET A 195 0.23 10.56 -14.53
N ALA A 196 0.94 9.43 -14.46
CA ALA A 196 1.71 8.98 -13.30
C ALA A 196 0.89 8.82 -11.98
N PHE A 197 -0.44 8.82 -12.05
CA PHE A 197 -1.30 8.75 -10.86
C PHE A 197 -1.13 7.45 -10.08
N ARG A 198 -0.86 6.34 -10.75
CA ARG A 198 -0.59 5.05 -10.09
C ARG A 198 0.66 5.09 -9.21
N ARG A 199 1.73 5.80 -9.64
CA ARG A 199 2.96 5.98 -8.87
C ARG A 199 2.73 6.85 -7.63
N ALA A 200 2.09 8.01 -7.81
CA ALA A 200 1.77 8.90 -6.70
C ALA A 200 0.79 8.26 -5.70
N ARG A 201 -0.23 7.55 -6.20
CA ARG A 201 -1.19 6.82 -5.36
C ARG A 201 -0.52 5.69 -4.58
N PHE A 202 0.40 4.93 -5.18
CA PHE A 202 1.20 3.94 -4.45
C PHE A 202 1.89 4.60 -3.24
N VAL A 203 2.59 5.72 -3.44
CA VAL A 203 3.27 6.41 -2.34
C VAL A 203 2.29 6.83 -1.25
N GLN A 204 1.14 7.41 -1.62
CA GLN A 204 0.13 7.81 -0.65
C GLN A 204 -0.50 6.62 0.09
N GLU A 205 -0.90 5.57 -0.62
CA GLU A 205 -1.63 4.45 -0.02
C GLU A 205 -0.74 3.51 0.78
N THR A 206 0.54 3.42 0.42
CA THR A 206 1.49 2.57 1.13
C THR A 206 2.09 3.28 2.33
N PHE A 207 2.33 4.60 2.25
CA PHE A 207 3.11 5.31 3.26
C PHE A 207 2.34 6.39 4.02
N ALA A 208 1.21 6.89 3.50
CA ALA A 208 0.36 7.76 4.30
C ALA A 208 -0.50 6.93 5.27
N CYS A 209 -0.53 7.33 6.55
CA CYS A 209 -1.38 6.69 7.56
C CYS A 209 -2.89 7.03 7.41
N SER A 210 -3.34 7.43 6.22
CA SER A 210 -4.70 7.87 5.92
C SER A 210 -5.22 7.16 4.67
N LYS A 211 -6.46 6.66 4.73
CA LYS A 211 -7.14 6.15 3.53
C LYS A 211 -7.31 7.28 2.52
N PHE A 212 -7.14 6.98 1.25
CA PHE A 212 -7.40 7.92 0.16
C PHE A 212 -8.90 8.30 0.09
N PRO A 213 -9.29 9.56 -0.20
CA PRO A 213 -8.47 10.75 -0.49
C PRO A 213 -7.48 11.12 0.60
N ALA A 214 -6.31 11.60 0.16
CA ALA A 214 -5.18 11.81 1.03
C ALA A 214 -5.46 12.84 2.14
N GLU A 215 -6.28 13.85 1.87
CA GLU A 215 -6.55 14.98 2.75
C GLU A 215 -8.03 15.36 2.74
N PHE A 216 -8.53 15.76 3.91
CA PHE A 216 -9.88 16.29 4.08
C PHE A 216 -9.83 17.64 4.79
N SER A 217 -10.63 18.59 4.32
CA SER A 217 -10.93 19.85 4.99
C SER A 217 -11.79 19.58 6.22
N SER A 218 -11.53 20.32 7.30
CA SER A 218 -12.41 20.36 8.48
C SER A 218 -13.71 21.14 8.23
N ALA A 219 -13.78 21.91 7.14
CA ALA A 219 -14.97 22.64 6.71
C ALA A 219 -15.25 22.35 5.22
N PRO A 220 -15.93 21.23 4.90
CA PRO A 220 -16.41 20.97 3.55
C PRO A 220 -17.39 22.05 3.09
N ILE A 221 -17.35 22.39 1.81
CA ILE A 221 -18.26 23.37 1.19
C ILE A 221 -19.18 22.68 0.19
N ALA A 222 -20.42 23.18 0.06
CA ALA A 222 -21.30 22.73 -1.02
C ALA A 222 -20.73 23.21 -2.37
N LEU A 223 -20.60 22.29 -3.34
CA LEU A 223 -20.08 22.60 -4.65
C LEU A 223 -20.75 21.71 -5.71
N GLY A 224 -21.51 22.34 -6.62
CA GLY A 224 -22.28 21.63 -7.64
C GLY A 224 -23.20 20.58 -7.04
N GLY A 225 -23.10 19.34 -7.53
CA GLY A 225 -23.93 18.20 -7.08
C GLY A 225 -23.50 17.54 -5.76
N GLY A 226 -22.48 18.05 -5.05
CA GLY A 226 -21.95 17.40 -3.84
C GLY A 226 -21.24 18.33 -2.87
N ALA A 227 -20.45 17.73 -1.97
CA ALA A 227 -19.60 18.45 -1.04
C ALA A 227 -18.13 18.37 -1.48
N TYR A 228 -17.50 19.53 -1.63
CA TYR A 228 -16.07 19.63 -1.83
C TYR A 228 -15.36 19.54 -0.48
N THR A 229 -14.55 18.49 -0.32
CA THR A 229 -13.94 18.09 0.95
C THR A 229 -12.44 18.26 0.95
N SER A 230 -11.81 18.69 -0.14
CA SER A 230 -10.36 18.89 -0.16
C SER A 230 -9.95 20.19 0.54
N PRO A 231 -8.82 20.23 1.26
CA PRO A 231 -8.29 21.46 1.84
C PRO A 231 -7.66 22.41 0.81
N TRP A 232 -7.48 21.97 -0.43
CA TRP A 232 -6.92 22.79 -1.51
C TRP A 232 -7.99 23.70 -2.11
N LYS A 233 -7.59 24.82 -2.71
CA LYS A 233 -8.47 25.55 -3.63
C LYS A 233 -8.63 24.73 -4.91
N ILE A 234 -9.86 24.56 -5.41
CA ILE A 234 -10.14 23.71 -6.58
C ILE A 234 -9.42 24.23 -7.84
N GLU A 235 -9.14 25.52 -7.90
CA GLU A 235 -8.48 26.20 -9.02
C GLU A 235 -6.98 25.89 -9.13
N THR A 236 -6.39 25.18 -8.17
CA THR A 236 -4.97 24.80 -8.17
C THR A 236 -4.67 23.64 -9.13
N ILE A 237 -5.68 22.84 -9.49
CA ILE A 237 -5.52 21.70 -10.41
C ILE A 237 -6.10 21.99 -11.78
N ALA A 238 -5.72 21.25 -12.82
CA ALA A 238 -6.24 21.44 -14.16
C ALA A 238 -7.78 21.25 -14.24
N GLY A 239 -8.43 22.05 -15.08
CA GLY A 239 -9.85 21.89 -15.41
C GLY A 239 -10.47 23.16 -15.98
N GLY A 240 -11.77 23.11 -16.27
CA GLY A 240 -12.53 24.14 -16.97
C GLY A 240 -12.43 24.07 -18.50
N PRO A 241 -13.06 25.03 -19.21
CA PRO A 241 -13.12 25.04 -20.67
C PRO A 241 -11.74 24.98 -21.33
N GLY A 242 -11.58 24.05 -22.28
CA GLY A 242 -10.33 23.84 -23.02
C GLY A 242 -9.28 22.98 -22.31
N SER A 243 -9.54 22.52 -21.08
CA SER A 243 -8.71 21.48 -20.45
C SER A 243 -8.90 20.14 -21.15
N LYS A 244 -7.84 19.32 -21.23
CA LYS A 244 -7.96 17.94 -21.74
C LYS A 244 -8.75 17.06 -20.78
N ILE A 245 -8.58 17.30 -19.48
CA ILE A 245 -9.33 16.66 -18.40
C ILE A 245 -9.82 17.73 -17.46
N ASP A 246 -11.12 17.72 -17.20
CA ASP A 246 -11.73 18.63 -16.26
C ASP A 246 -11.82 18.01 -14.87
N PHE A 247 -10.77 18.13 -14.06
CA PHE A 247 -10.84 17.70 -12.65
C PHE A 247 -11.73 18.60 -11.79
N ARG A 248 -12.11 19.77 -12.33
CA ARG A 248 -12.95 20.76 -11.65
C ARG A 248 -14.43 20.60 -11.99
N ASP A 249 -14.80 19.60 -12.80
CA ASP A 249 -16.20 19.33 -13.10
C ASP A 249 -16.99 19.09 -11.80
N THR A 250 -18.04 19.89 -11.63
CA THR A 250 -18.92 19.86 -10.46
C THR A 250 -20.30 19.26 -10.75
N ALA A 251 -20.53 18.80 -11.98
CA ALA A 251 -21.82 18.25 -12.39
C ALA A 251 -22.11 16.87 -11.77
N SER A 252 -21.07 16.13 -11.37
CA SER A 252 -21.20 14.77 -10.83
C SER A 252 -20.23 14.49 -9.67
N VAL A 253 -19.53 13.36 -9.70
CA VAL A 253 -18.48 13.02 -8.72
C VAL A 253 -17.40 14.10 -8.78
N LEU A 254 -17.19 14.81 -7.67
CA LEU A 254 -16.19 15.86 -7.56
C LEU A 254 -14.78 15.26 -7.59
N CYS A 255 -14.25 15.04 -8.80
CA CYS A 255 -12.91 14.49 -9.06
C CYS A 255 -11.84 15.21 -8.24
N ALA A 256 -11.96 16.53 -8.08
CA ALA A 256 -11.07 17.36 -7.29
C ALA A 256 -10.89 16.89 -5.82
N ASN A 257 -11.89 16.24 -5.20
CA ASN A 257 -11.77 15.70 -3.84
C ASN A 257 -10.66 14.64 -3.75
N CYS A 258 -10.44 13.88 -4.82
CA CYS A 258 -9.37 12.89 -4.92
C CYS A 258 -8.09 13.48 -5.54
N HIS A 259 -8.26 14.36 -6.54
CA HIS A 259 -7.18 14.75 -7.44
C HIS A 259 -6.37 15.96 -6.99
N THR A 260 -6.85 16.76 -6.05
CA THR A 260 -6.12 17.95 -5.59
C THR A 260 -4.73 17.62 -5.06
N THR A 261 -4.59 16.85 -3.98
CA THR A 261 -3.26 16.43 -3.49
C THR A 261 -2.50 15.62 -4.53
N LEU A 262 -3.19 14.72 -5.24
CA LEU A 262 -2.57 13.81 -6.20
C LEU A 262 -1.92 14.55 -7.37
N ASN A 263 -2.57 15.59 -7.91
CA ASN A 263 -2.04 16.40 -9.01
C ASN A 263 -0.84 17.26 -8.59
N HIS A 264 -0.70 17.60 -7.31
CA HIS A 264 0.49 18.30 -6.80
C HIS A 264 1.69 17.36 -6.59
N GLN A 265 1.52 16.04 -6.76
CA GLN A 265 2.58 15.05 -6.59
C GLN A 265 2.90 14.31 -7.89
N ALA A 266 1.88 13.91 -8.65
CA ALA A 266 2.02 13.06 -9.83
C ALA A 266 3.02 13.59 -10.89
N PRO A 267 3.11 14.91 -11.17
CA PRO A 267 4.11 15.45 -12.09
C PRO A 267 5.56 15.08 -11.74
N LEU A 268 5.89 14.93 -10.45
CA LEU A 268 7.24 14.55 -10.01
C LEU A 268 7.64 13.13 -10.48
N PHE A 269 6.67 12.28 -10.80
CA PHE A 269 6.87 10.91 -11.27
C PHE A 269 6.66 10.77 -12.80
N ALA A 270 6.40 11.87 -13.50
CA ALA A 270 5.98 11.85 -14.89
C ALA A 270 7.14 11.60 -15.89
N THR A 271 8.39 11.77 -15.45
CA THR A 271 9.59 11.63 -16.27
C THR A 271 10.20 10.23 -16.26
N PHE A 272 9.62 9.27 -15.52
CA PHE A 272 10.00 7.87 -15.67
C PHE A 272 9.23 7.24 -16.83
N ASP A 273 9.95 6.56 -17.72
CA ASP A 273 9.36 5.78 -18.81
C ASP A 273 8.61 4.53 -18.31
N GLU A 274 8.08 3.75 -19.24
CA GLU A 274 7.36 2.52 -18.94
C GLU A 274 8.26 1.45 -18.28
N GLN A 275 9.56 1.50 -18.55
CA GLN A 275 10.57 0.62 -17.95
C GLN A 275 11.11 1.17 -16.62
N GLY A 276 10.54 2.27 -16.12
CA GLY A 276 10.91 2.90 -14.87
C GLY A 276 12.25 3.61 -14.90
N ALA A 277 12.82 3.85 -16.08
CA ALA A 277 14.05 4.63 -16.22
C ALA A 277 13.72 6.12 -16.22
N LEU A 278 14.52 6.90 -15.48
CA LEU A 278 14.38 8.35 -15.42
C LEU A 278 14.85 8.98 -16.74
N THR A 279 14.03 9.83 -17.35
CA THR A 279 14.35 10.52 -18.60
C THR A 279 14.27 12.05 -18.42
N PRO A 280 14.82 12.85 -19.35
CA PRO A 280 14.79 14.31 -19.22
C PRO A 280 13.43 14.96 -19.54
N SER A 281 12.41 14.19 -19.96
CA SER A 281 11.11 14.73 -20.39
C SER A 281 9.94 13.88 -19.93
N ILE A 282 8.73 14.45 -19.90
CA ILE A 282 7.52 13.73 -19.49
C ILE A 282 7.25 12.54 -20.43
N GLN A 283 7.05 11.36 -19.85
CA GLN A 283 6.86 10.09 -20.56
C GLN A 283 5.40 9.58 -20.52
N VAL A 284 4.61 10.04 -19.54
CA VAL A 284 3.23 9.58 -19.35
C VAL A 284 2.23 10.25 -20.30
N LYS A 285 1.12 9.57 -20.56
CA LYS A 285 0.06 10.03 -21.47
C LYS A 285 -1.14 10.58 -20.71
N VAL A 286 -1.92 11.41 -21.39
CA VAL A 286 -3.25 11.85 -20.93
C VAL A 286 -4.28 10.86 -21.47
N PRO A 287 -5.19 10.31 -20.63
CA PRO A 287 -6.20 9.32 -21.02
C PRO A 287 -7.37 9.92 -21.81
N VAL A 288 -7.06 10.60 -22.91
CA VAL A 288 -8.04 11.16 -23.86
C VAL A 288 -7.78 10.58 -25.25
N SER A 289 -8.67 10.86 -26.20
CA SER A 289 -8.50 10.42 -27.59
C SER A 289 -7.11 10.75 -28.12
N GLY A 290 -6.44 9.77 -28.72
CA GLY A 290 -5.08 9.89 -29.24
C GLY A 290 -3.95 9.75 -28.21
N ASN A 291 -4.26 9.60 -26.91
CA ASN A 291 -3.29 9.43 -25.81
C ASN A 291 -2.07 10.37 -25.94
N PRO A 292 -2.27 11.70 -26.03
CA PRO A 292 -1.16 12.63 -26.19
C PRO A 292 -0.21 12.55 -24.98
N THR A 293 1.07 12.85 -25.20
CA THR A 293 2.01 13.04 -24.09
C THR A 293 1.52 14.16 -23.19
N ALA A 294 1.58 13.93 -21.88
CA ALA A 294 1.14 14.90 -20.89
C ALA A 294 2.11 16.10 -20.81
N THR A 295 1.56 17.21 -20.33
CA THR A 295 2.22 18.50 -20.09
C THR A 295 1.82 18.98 -18.70
N LEU A 296 2.61 19.83 -18.05
CA LEU A 296 2.35 20.24 -16.66
C LEU A 296 0.94 20.82 -16.44
N THR A 297 0.40 21.52 -17.44
CA THR A 297 -0.96 22.09 -17.42
C THR A 297 -2.07 21.04 -17.42
N ASP A 298 -1.76 19.77 -17.69
CA ASP A 298 -2.72 18.68 -17.58
C ASP A 298 -2.97 18.27 -16.12
N TRP A 299 -2.11 18.65 -15.16
CA TRP A 299 -2.29 18.38 -13.72
C TRP A 299 -2.62 19.64 -12.92
N LEU A 300 -1.86 20.71 -13.15
CA LEU A 300 -1.82 21.89 -12.29
C LEU A 300 -2.16 23.15 -13.08
N ALA A 301 -2.72 24.14 -12.38
CA ALA A 301 -2.86 25.47 -12.95
C ALA A 301 -1.48 26.12 -13.21
N PRO A 302 -1.37 27.04 -14.18
CA PRO A 302 -0.12 27.73 -14.45
C PRO A 302 0.44 28.43 -13.19
N GLY A 303 1.72 28.21 -12.90
CA GLY A 303 2.42 28.81 -11.76
C GLY A 303 2.30 28.05 -10.43
N GLU A 304 1.49 27.00 -10.37
CA GLU A 304 1.40 26.13 -9.19
C GLU A 304 2.68 25.31 -8.98
N LYS A 305 2.93 24.98 -7.71
CA LYS A 305 4.12 24.23 -7.28
C LYS A 305 3.75 22.80 -6.86
N TYR A 306 4.75 21.96 -6.63
CA TYR A 306 4.52 20.60 -6.10
C TYR A 306 4.54 20.59 -4.57
N TYR A 307 3.76 19.70 -3.98
CA TYR A 307 3.63 19.60 -2.52
C TYR A 307 3.37 18.17 -2.06
N TRP A 308 3.82 17.85 -0.84
CA TRP A 308 3.37 16.65 -0.16
C TRP A 308 1.91 16.78 0.33
N ARG A 309 1.54 17.91 0.93
CA ARG A 309 0.24 18.18 1.57
C ARG A 309 -0.13 19.66 1.50
N ALA A 310 -1.43 19.96 1.63
CA ALA A 310 -1.93 21.32 1.68
C ALA A 310 -1.33 22.10 2.85
N GLY A 311 -0.98 23.36 2.62
CA GLY A 311 -0.34 24.22 3.64
C GLY A 311 1.09 23.81 3.99
N GLY A 312 1.63 22.76 3.35
CA GLY A 312 3.04 22.40 3.43
C GLY A 312 3.92 23.34 2.62
N ALA A 313 5.23 23.22 2.80
CA ALA A 313 6.18 23.92 1.96
C ALA A 313 6.36 23.20 0.60
N PRO A 314 6.65 23.95 -0.48
CA PRO A 314 6.78 23.38 -1.81
C PRO A 314 7.99 22.43 -1.91
N VAL A 315 7.92 21.53 -2.89
CA VAL A 315 9.01 20.63 -3.28
C VAL A 315 9.30 20.80 -4.77
N GLU A 316 10.54 20.51 -5.16
CA GLU A 316 11.00 20.66 -6.56
C GLU A 316 11.23 19.32 -7.25
N ASP A 317 11.58 18.30 -6.47
CA ASP A 317 11.92 16.96 -6.95
C ASP A 317 11.48 15.88 -5.94
N LEU A 318 11.77 14.62 -6.28
CA LEU A 318 11.45 13.46 -5.43
C LEU A 318 12.29 13.41 -4.16
N THR A 319 13.47 14.02 -4.13
CA THR A 319 14.27 14.14 -2.90
C THR A 319 13.56 15.06 -1.90
N GLY A 320 13.09 16.22 -2.37
CA GLY A 320 12.28 17.15 -1.59
C GLY A 320 10.96 16.53 -1.14
N LEU A 321 10.29 15.77 -2.01
CA LEU A 321 9.07 15.03 -1.65
C LEU A 321 9.32 14.06 -0.49
N GLY A 322 10.38 13.24 -0.58
CA GLY A 322 10.74 12.29 0.47
C GLY A 322 11.10 12.95 1.81
N GLN A 323 11.76 14.12 1.77
CA GLN A 323 12.05 14.91 2.97
C GLN A 323 10.78 15.49 3.64
N ARG A 324 9.76 15.84 2.86
CA ARG A 324 8.49 16.38 3.39
C ARG A 324 7.59 15.29 3.96
N ASP A 325 7.59 14.10 3.37
CA ASP A 325 6.87 12.96 3.95
C ASP A 325 7.33 12.68 5.40
N ARG A 326 8.65 12.72 5.65
CA ARG A 326 9.23 12.60 7.00
C ARG A 326 8.60 13.57 8.02
N GLN A 327 8.35 14.83 7.63
CA GLN A 327 7.82 15.86 8.53
C GLN A 327 6.32 15.67 8.80
N GLY A 328 5.57 15.16 7.82
CA GLY A 328 4.16 14.82 7.99
C GLY A 328 3.95 13.55 8.80
N SER A 329 4.73 12.50 8.50
CA SER A 329 4.64 11.18 9.14
C SER A 329 5.11 11.21 10.61
N GLN A 330 6.05 12.09 10.99
CA GLN A 330 6.40 12.32 12.40
C GLN A 330 5.23 12.82 13.27
N ARG A 331 4.17 13.39 12.68
CA ARG A 331 2.95 13.80 13.41
C ARG A 331 1.89 12.70 13.48
N VAL A 332 2.05 11.60 12.73
CA VAL A 332 1.06 10.51 12.59
C VAL A 332 1.68 9.15 12.92
N VAL A 333 2.76 9.11 13.71
CA VAL A 333 3.38 7.87 14.22
C VAL A 333 2.51 7.25 15.32
N VAL A 334 1.28 6.85 15.03
CA VAL A 334 0.51 5.90 15.85
C VAL A 334 -0.58 5.27 14.97
N ARG A 335 -0.29 4.22 14.20
CA ARG A 335 -1.31 3.25 13.72
C ARG A 335 -0.79 1.99 13.02
N HIS A 336 0.50 1.93 12.62
CA HIS A 336 1.15 0.71 12.11
C HIS A 336 2.35 0.27 12.97
N GLN A 337 2.22 0.41 14.29
CA GLN A 337 3.17 -0.12 15.27
C GLN A 337 2.64 -1.46 15.81
N PRO A 338 2.93 -2.57 15.14
CA PRO A 338 3.31 -3.75 15.93
C PRO A 338 4.82 -4.01 15.85
N LEU A 339 5.42 -3.90 14.66
CA LEU A 339 6.79 -4.38 14.43
C LEU A 339 7.88 -3.44 14.98
N LEU A 340 7.67 -2.12 14.93
CA LEU A 340 8.62 -1.15 15.49
C LEU A 340 8.52 -1.05 17.03
N GLU A 341 7.35 -1.28 17.63
CA GLU A 341 7.21 -1.34 19.10
C GLU A 341 7.82 -2.60 19.69
N LEU A 342 7.67 -3.75 19.02
CA LEU A 342 8.29 -5.01 19.48
C LEU A 342 9.83 -4.88 19.56
N ARG A 343 10.46 -4.12 18.66
CA ARG A 343 11.90 -3.83 18.75
C ARG A 343 12.26 -2.72 19.73
N ALA A 344 11.40 -1.74 19.97
CA ALA A 344 11.62 -0.75 21.04
C ALA A 344 11.55 -1.40 22.44
N ILE A 345 10.74 -2.46 22.59
CA ILE A 345 10.72 -3.34 23.76
C ILE A 345 12.02 -4.16 23.83
N ALA A 346 12.45 -4.80 22.73
CA ALA A 346 13.72 -5.55 22.67
C ALA A 346 14.96 -4.68 22.99
N ARG A 347 14.99 -3.41 22.55
CA ARG A 347 16.07 -2.46 22.89
C ARG A 347 16.10 -2.10 24.37
N ARG A 348 14.93 -2.05 25.02
CA ARG A 348 14.81 -1.81 26.47
C ARG A 348 15.37 -2.98 27.30
N HIS A 349 15.45 -4.17 26.72
CA HIS A 349 16.03 -5.36 27.37
C HIS A 349 17.50 -5.61 27.03
N ARG A 350 18.02 -5.12 25.89
CA ARG A 350 19.46 -5.22 25.55
C ARG A 350 20.31 -4.09 26.14
N GLY A 351 19.71 -2.95 26.46
CA GLY A 351 20.35 -1.91 27.26
C GLY A 351 20.20 -2.24 28.74
N GLY A 352 21.16 -3.01 29.29
CA GLY A 352 21.24 -3.27 30.72
C GLY A 352 21.12 -1.98 31.52
N ALA A 353 20.50 -2.10 32.69
CA ALA A 353 20.38 -1.07 33.72
C ALA A 353 21.60 -0.14 33.71
N ARG A 354 21.42 1.07 33.18
CA ARG A 354 22.16 2.20 33.70
C ARG A 354 21.34 2.70 34.87
N ASP A 355 21.69 2.15 36.03
CA ASP A 355 21.48 2.83 37.30
C ASP A 355 22.17 4.21 37.26
N ASP A 356 21.55 5.12 38.02
CA ASP A 356 21.98 6.44 38.51
C ASP A 356 21.34 7.67 37.84
N PRO A 357 20.93 8.67 38.65
CA PRO A 357 20.04 8.60 39.82
C PRO A 357 18.69 9.33 39.59
#